data_AF-A0A5C3MLU9-F1
#
_entry.id   AF-A0A5C3MLU9-F1
#
_cell.length_a   1.000
_cell.length_b   1.000
_cell.length_c   1.000
_cell.angle_alpha   90.00
_cell.angle_beta   90.00
_cell.angle_gamma   90.00
#
_symmetry.space_group_name_H-M   'P 1'
#
loop_
_entity.id
_entity.type
_entity.pdbx_description
1 polymer ?
#
loop_
_entity_poly.entity_id
_entity_poly.type
_entity_poly.pdbx_seq_one_letter_code
_entity_poly.pdbx_strand_id
1 'polypeptide(L)'
;IPFVWDEFLKDAQQEFAKQSKKYKADLTKHKKDLEEWKERHPEAIEEATSTRKVTFKGVPPVSTGHAPKKRKLGDDNNTRPVAPDPPGNRMHKDEPELLFCLATSLKLLLGRSLDDASLTRSLQLLREYLLKYREVYGEGAMKPNHHWVVHTPDQVRDFGPVYCFWLFLVERLNKTLKDYNTNNHSGGELEITLMRTFYREVRIRDMVSLYISGASCNIAHNL
;
A
#
# COMPACT_ATOMS: atom_id res chain seq x y z
N ILE A 1 10.97 19.78 3.23
CA ILE A 1 10.06 19.44 2.10
C ILE A 1 10.04 20.58 1.07
N PRO A 2 9.76 21.86 1.41
CA PRO A 2 9.77 22.95 0.42
C PRO A 2 11.15 23.19 -0.21
N PHE A 3 12.20 23.19 0.61
CA PHE A 3 13.57 23.47 0.18
C PHE A 3 14.05 22.58 -0.98
N VAL A 4 13.68 21.29 -0.96
CA VAL A 4 14.03 20.34 -2.04
C VAL A 4 13.33 20.72 -3.36
N TRP A 5 12.09 21.20 -3.30
CA TRP A 5 11.40 21.69 -4.49
C TRP A 5 11.97 23.04 -4.94
N ASP A 6 12.33 23.93 -4.03
CA ASP A 6 12.93 25.22 -4.41
C ASP A 6 14.28 25.05 -5.11
N GLU A 7 15.10 24.10 -4.64
CA GLU A 7 16.44 23.85 -5.18
C GLU A 7 16.42 23.02 -6.48
N PHE A 8 15.64 21.94 -6.53
CA PHE A 8 15.74 20.95 -7.61
C PHE A 8 14.62 21.00 -8.67
N LEU A 9 13.57 21.82 -8.49
CA LEU A 9 12.44 21.85 -9.44
C LEU A 9 12.88 22.22 -10.86
N LYS A 10 13.80 23.20 -11.00
CA LYS A 10 14.28 23.64 -12.32
C LYS A 10 15.01 22.53 -13.06
N ASP A 11 15.87 21.80 -12.35
CA ASP A 11 16.66 20.70 -12.91
C ASP A 11 15.75 19.53 -13.27
N ALA A 12 14.81 19.17 -12.39
CA ALA A 12 13.83 18.12 -12.63
C ALA A 12 12.95 18.42 -13.87
N GLN A 13 12.51 19.67 -14.04
CA GLN A 13 11.73 20.07 -15.23
C GLN A 13 12.56 20.00 -16.51
N GLN A 14 13.84 20.39 -16.46
CA GLN A 14 14.74 20.27 -17.61
C GLN A 14 15.01 18.81 -17.98
N GLU A 15 15.23 17.94 -16.99
CA GLU A 15 15.36 16.49 -17.22
C GLU A 15 14.10 15.90 -17.83
N PHE A 16 12.93 16.25 -17.30
CA PHE A 16 11.65 15.79 -17.83
C PHE A 16 11.43 16.25 -19.28
N ALA A 17 11.78 17.50 -19.61
CA ALA A 17 11.70 18.01 -20.98
C ALA A 17 12.63 17.24 -21.93
N LYS A 18 13.85 16.90 -21.49
CA LYS A 18 14.80 16.07 -22.27
C LYS A 18 14.23 14.66 -22.48
N GLN A 19 13.71 14.04 -21.43
CA GLN A 19 13.11 12.70 -21.50
C GLN A 19 11.85 12.69 -22.37
N SER A 20 10.99 13.71 -22.29
CA SER A 20 9.80 13.85 -23.12
C SER A 20 10.13 13.95 -24.62
N LYS A 21 11.19 14.70 -24.96
CA LYS A 21 11.69 14.75 -26.35
C LYS A 21 12.18 13.38 -26.82
N LYS A 22 12.98 12.69 -25.99
CA LYS A 22 13.47 11.34 -26.30
C LYS A 22 12.31 10.35 -26.47
N TYR A 23 11.35 10.37 -25.56
CA TYR A 23 10.15 9.53 -25.60
C TYR A 23 9.35 9.74 -26.88
N LYS A 24 9.14 10.98 -27.32
CA LYS A 24 8.45 11.27 -28.59
C LYS A 24 9.19 10.66 -29.78
N ALA A 25 10.52 10.76 -29.81
CA ALA A 25 11.33 10.14 -30.86
C ALA A 25 11.22 8.61 -30.81
N ASP A 26 11.37 8.01 -29.63
CA ASP A 26 11.24 6.56 -29.42
C ASP A 26 9.85 6.05 -29.79
N LEU A 27 8.79 6.83 -29.53
CA LEU A 27 7.42 6.51 -29.89
C LEU A 27 7.17 6.60 -31.40
N THR A 28 7.78 7.56 -32.09
CA THR A 28 7.73 7.59 -33.57
C THR A 28 8.47 6.43 -34.20
N LYS A 29 9.60 6.01 -33.62
CA LYS A 29 10.33 4.82 -34.04
C LYS A 29 9.51 3.56 -33.80
N HIS A 30 8.97 3.39 -32.59
CA HIS A 30 8.11 2.27 -32.24
C HIS A 30 6.90 2.13 -33.18
N LYS A 31 6.25 3.24 -33.54
CA LYS A 31 5.15 3.22 -34.52
C LYS A 31 5.60 2.71 -35.89
N LYS A 32 6.76 3.13 -36.39
CA LYS A 32 7.32 2.64 -37.66
C LYS A 32 7.67 1.16 -37.57
N ASP A 33 8.41 0.76 -36.53
CA ASP A 33 8.80 -0.63 -36.30
C ASP A 33 7.56 -1.55 -36.17
N LEU A 34 6.47 -1.05 -35.60
CA LEU A 34 5.19 -1.76 -35.45
C LEU A 34 4.46 -1.93 -36.79
N GLU A 35 4.43 -0.93 -37.65
CA GLU A 35 3.87 -1.08 -39.01
C GLU A 35 4.71 -2.03 -39.86
N GLU A 36 6.04 -1.91 -39.84
CA GLU A 36 6.95 -2.84 -40.52
C GLU A 36 6.83 -4.28 -40.00
N TRP A 37 6.54 -4.46 -38.70
CA TRP A 37 6.28 -5.78 -38.14
C TRP A 37 4.93 -6.35 -38.59
N LYS A 38 3.88 -5.52 -38.68
CA LYS A 38 2.55 -5.91 -39.19
C LYS A 38 2.60 -6.33 -40.66
N GLU A 39 3.33 -5.59 -41.49
CA GLU A 39 3.53 -5.93 -42.91
C GLU A 39 4.24 -7.28 -43.08
N ARG A 40 5.18 -7.61 -42.17
CA ARG A 40 5.89 -8.90 -42.16
C ARG A 40 5.06 -10.07 -41.60
N HIS A 41 4.03 -9.80 -40.80
CA HIS A 41 3.24 -10.82 -40.11
C HIS A 41 1.72 -10.59 -40.26
N PRO A 42 1.15 -10.77 -41.48
CA PRO A 42 -0.29 -10.62 -41.69
C PRO A 42 -1.12 -11.64 -40.89
N GLU A 43 -0.57 -12.84 -40.63
CA GLU A 43 -1.24 -13.94 -39.92
C GLU A 43 -1.52 -13.63 -38.43
N ALA A 44 -0.67 -12.82 -37.80
CA ALA A 44 -0.85 -12.42 -36.39
C ALA A 44 -2.02 -11.44 -36.17
N ILE A 45 -2.52 -10.82 -37.25
CA ILE A 45 -3.66 -9.90 -37.22
C ILE A 45 -4.99 -10.69 -37.15
N GLU A 46 -5.08 -11.82 -37.87
CA GLU A 46 -6.27 -12.69 -37.87
C GLU A 46 -6.48 -13.42 -36.53
N GLU A 47 -5.38 -13.86 -35.88
CA GLU A 47 -5.44 -14.56 -34.60
C GLU A 47 -5.97 -13.65 -33.47
N ALA A 48 -5.61 -12.36 -33.49
CA ALA A 48 -6.09 -11.36 -32.53
C ALA A 48 -7.60 -11.07 -32.64
N THR A 49 -8.20 -11.25 -33.82
CA THR A 49 -9.65 -11.11 -34.03
C THR A 49 -10.46 -12.34 -33.60
N SER A 50 -9.85 -13.54 -33.60
CA SER A 50 -10.55 -14.80 -33.29
C SER A 50 -10.63 -15.10 -31.78
N THR A 51 -9.64 -14.68 -30.99
CA THR A 51 -9.57 -14.97 -29.54
C THR A 51 -10.09 -13.83 -28.65
N ARG A 52 -11.35 -13.41 -28.82
CA ARG A 52 -12.07 -12.63 -27.79
C ARG A 52 -13.07 -13.48 -27.02
N LYS A 53 -12.60 -14.56 -26.38
CA LYS A 53 -13.33 -15.23 -25.29
C LYS A 53 -12.85 -14.66 -23.95
N VAL A 54 -13.69 -13.82 -23.35
CA VAL A 54 -13.53 -13.32 -21.98
C VAL A 54 -13.54 -14.51 -21.03
N THR A 55 -12.40 -14.83 -20.43
CA THR A 55 -12.33 -15.71 -19.25
C THR A 55 -12.03 -14.84 -18.04
N PHE A 56 -13.01 -14.75 -17.14
CA PHE A 56 -12.88 -14.12 -15.83
C PHE A 56 -12.02 -15.06 -14.97
N LYS A 57 -10.74 -14.74 -14.78
CA LYS A 57 -9.88 -15.50 -13.86
C LYS A 57 -10.12 -15.00 -12.42
N GLY A 58 -10.79 -15.85 -11.65
CA GLY A 58 -10.77 -15.80 -10.19
C GLY A 58 -9.35 -15.95 -9.62
N VAL A 59 -9.27 -15.65 -8.33
CA VAL A 59 -8.06 -15.52 -7.49
C VAL A 59 -7.00 -16.61 -7.75
N PRO A 60 -5.71 -16.24 -7.93
CA PRO A 60 -4.63 -17.22 -8.07
C PRO A 60 -4.25 -17.84 -6.71
N PRO A 61 -3.91 -19.14 -6.66
CA PRO A 61 -3.39 -19.77 -5.46
C PRO A 61 -1.94 -19.33 -5.20
N VAL A 62 -1.58 -19.34 -3.91
CA VAL A 62 -0.25 -19.00 -3.41
C VAL A 62 0.77 -20.00 -3.96
N SER A 63 1.73 -19.52 -4.77
CA SER A 63 2.92 -20.26 -5.14
C SER A 63 4.18 -19.57 -4.62
N THR A 64 4.81 -20.18 -3.63
CA THR A 64 6.20 -19.97 -3.24
C THR A 64 7.12 -20.39 -4.40
N GLY A 65 7.86 -19.44 -4.97
CA GLY A 65 8.84 -19.72 -6.02
C GLY A 65 9.61 -18.47 -6.38
N HIS A 66 10.94 -18.57 -6.37
CA HIS A 66 11.89 -17.50 -6.65
C HIS A 66 11.58 -16.73 -7.94
N ALA A 67 11.76 -15.41 -7.90
CA ALA A 67 11.61 -14.52 -9.05
C ALA A 67 12.52 -14.97 -10.21
N PRO A 68 12.02 -15.07 -11.45
CA PRO A 68 12.86 -15.44 -12.58
C PRO A 68 13.81 -14.28 -12.90
N LYS A 69 15.11 -14.60 -12.97
CA LYS A 69 16.15 -13.71 -13.50
C LYS A 69 15.73 -13.23 -14.89
N LYS A 70 15.72 -11.91 -15.11
CA LYS A 70 15.60 -11.29 -16.44
C LYS A 70 16.67 -11.88 -17.36
N ARG A 71 16.28 -12.73 -18.31
CA ARG A 71 17.13 -13.15 -19.42
C ARG A 71 17.45 -11.91 -20.26
N LYS A 72 18.73 -11.71 -20.59
CA LYS A 72 19.14 -10.71 -21.60
C LYS A 72 18.47 -11.11 -22.92
N LEU A 73 17.76 -10.17 -23.53
CA LEU A 73 17.07 -10.35 -24.81
C LEU A 73 18.13 -10.57 -25.89
N GLY A 74 18.15 -11.78 -26.46
CA GLY A 74 18.82 -12.05 -27.73
C GLY A 74 18.05 -11.37 -28.87
N ASP A 75 18.77 -11.03 -29.92
CA ASP A 75 18.31 -10.30 -31.10
C ASP A 75 17.41 -11.17 -31.98
N ASP A 76 16.19 -11.44 -31.52
CA ASP A 76 15.21 -12.24 -32.25
C ASP A 76 14.30 -11.28 -33.04
N ASN A 77 14.62 -11.07 -34.32
CA ASN A 77 13.91 -10.21 -35.29
C ASN A 77 12.40 -10.50 -35.50
N ASN A 78 11.86 -11.50 -34.79
CA ASN A 78 10.46 -11.92 -34.83
C ASN A 78 9.63 -11.41 -33.64
N THR A 79 10.25 -10.78 -32.64
CA THR A 79 9.54 -10.30 -31.44
C THR A 79 8.75 -9.03 -31.73
N ARG A 80 7.48 -8.98 -31.31
CA ARG A 80 6.64 -7.77 -31.44
C ARG A 80 7.28 -6.57 -30.73
N PRO A 81 7.41 -5.40 -31.38
CA PRO A 81 7.96 -4.20 -30.75
C PRO A 81 7.17 -3.77 -29.50
N VAL A 82 7.86 -3.67 -28.36
CA VAL A 82 7.28 -3.21 -27.08
C VAL A 82 7.21 -1.69 -27.08
N ALA A 83 6.08 -1.12 -26.65
CA ALA A 83 5.91 0.33 -26.57
C ALA A 83 6.87 0.93 -25.51
N PRO A 84 7.49 2.08 -25.79
CA PRO A 84 8.30 2.77 -24.79
C PRO A 84 7.43 3.24 -23.62
N ASP A 85 7.96 3.17 -22.40
CA ASP A 85 7.28 3.68 -21.20
C ASP A 85 7.26 5.22 -21.21
N PRO A 86 6.13 5.86 -20.88
CA PRO A 86 6.05 7.32 -20.81
C PRO A 86 6.97 7.85 -19.71
N PRO A 87 7.68 8.99 -19.94
CA PRO A 87 8.47 9.60 -18.90
C PRO A 87 7.54 10.13 -17.81
N GLY A 88 7.86 9.82 -16.56
CA GLY A 88 7.17 10.37 -15.40
C GLY A 88 7.75 11.72 -15.02
N ASN A 89 6.89 12.71 -14.75
CA ASN A 89 7.35 13.95 -14.15
C ASN A 89 7.68 13.68 -12.68
N ARG A 90 8.96 13.88 -12.30
CA ARG A 90 9.44 13.54 -10.96
C ARG A 90 9.04 14.57 -9.91
N MET A 91 8.84 15.82 -10.30
CA MET A 91 8.51 16.93 -9.41
C MET A 91 7.50 17.86 -10.07
N HIS A 92 6.31 17.96 -9.50
CA HIS A 92 5.31 18.96 -9.85
C HIS A 92 5.47 20.19 -8.95
N LYS A 93 5.10 21.37 -9.47
CA LYS A 93 5.20 22.62 -8.72
C LYS A 93 4.25 22.65 -7.51
N ASP A 94 3.08 22.03 -7.64
CA ASP A 94 2.01 22.08 -6.64
C ASP A 94 2.03 20.90 -5.65
N GLU A 95 2.95 19.95 -5.85
CA GLU A 95 3.18 18.80 -4.97
C GLU A 95 3.51 19.16 -3.51
N PRO A 96 4.31 20.21 -3.20
CA PRO A 96 4.62 20.55 -1.82
C PRO A 96 3.36 20.86 -1.01
N GLU A 97 2.47 21.66 -1.58
CA GLU A 97 1.21 22.05 -0.94
C GLU A 97 0.30 20.84 -0.71
N LEU A 98 0.18 20.00 -1.74
CA LEU A 98 -0.50 18.72 -1.67
C LEU A 98 0.04 17.86 -0.50
N LEU A 99 1.36 17.67 -0.42
CA LEU A 99 2.00 16.89 0.63
C LEU A 99 1.79 17.51 2.01
N PHE A 100 1.74 18.83 2.13
CA PHE A 100 1.43 19.50 3.40
C PHE A 100 0.00 19.29 3.86
N CYS A 101 -0.98 19.34 2.95
CA CYS A 101 -2.37 19.01 3.28
C CYS A 101 -2.45 17.59 3.85
N LEU A 102 -1.82 16.61 3.18
CA LEU A 102 -1.79 15.22 3.65
C LEU A 102 -1.03 15.06 4.96
N ALA A 103 0.16 15.63 5.09
CA ALA A 103 0.98 15.48 6.30
C ALA A 103 0.27 16.10 7.51
N THR A 104 -0.35 17.27 7.33
CA THR A 104 -1.11 17.94 8.38
C THR A 104 -2.35 17.13 8.76
N SER A 105 -3.09 16.59 7.79
CA SER A 105 -4.26 15.76 8.09
C SER A 105 -3.89 14.48 8.83
N LEU A 106 -2.81 13.80 8.42
CA LEU A 106 -2.30 12.61 9.09
C LEU A 106 -1.82 12.93 10.50
N LYS A 107 -1.13 14.05 10.70
CA LYS A 107 -0.68 14.47 12.03
C LYS A 107 -1.85 14.70 12.99
N LEU A 108 -2.96 15.25 12.49
CA LEU A 108 -4.18 15.40 13.28
C LEU A 108 -4.79 14.03 13.58
N LEU A 109 -5.05 13.19 12.57
CA LEU A 109 -5.70 11.88 12.73
C LEU A 109 -4.91 10.88 13.58
N LEU A 110 -3.58 10.96 13.53
CA LEU A 110 -2.68 10.12 14.31
C LEU A 110 -2.25 10.82 15.62
N GLY A 111 -2.96 11.87 16.03
CA GLY A 111 -2.73 12.52 17.31
C GLY A 111 -2.99 11.58 18.49
N ARG A 112 -2.29 11.80 19.60
CA ARG A 112 -2.51 11.05 20.85
C ARG A 112 -3.89 11.32 21.46
N SER A 113 -4.40 12.53 21.27
CA SER A 113 -5.77 12.94 21.61
C SER A 113 -6.46 13.47 20.36
N LEU A 114 -7.71 13.10 20.18
CA LEU A 114 -8.54 13.52 19.04
C LEU A 114 -9.79 14.18 19.58
N ASP A 115 -10.03 15.41 19.13
CA ASP A 115 -11.27 16.14 19.33
C ASP A 115 -12.00 16.30 17.99
N ASP A 116 -13.31 16.56 18.06
CA ASP A 116 -14.15 16.62 16.86
C ASP A 116 -13.76 17.76 15.91
N ALA A 117 -13.21 18.85 16.45
CA ALA A 117 -12.66 19.94 15.65
C ALA A 117 -11.43 19.49 14.84
N SER A 118 -10.50 18.73 15.44
CA SER A 118 -9.36 18.15 14.72
C SER A 118 -9.81 17.14 13.67
N LEU A 119 -10.84 16.32 13.94
CA LEU A 119 -11.41 15.40 12.96
C LEU A 119 -11.98 16.15 11.76
N THR A 120 -12.78 17.17 12.00
CA THR A 120 -13.36 18.03 10.94
C THR A 120 -12.26 18.71 10.12
N ARG A 121 -11.25 19.28 10.79
CA ARG A 121 -10.11 19.92 10.13
C ARG A 121 -9.30 18.93 9.29
N SER A 122 -9.06 17.73 9.81
CA SER A 122 -8.32 16.69 9.09
C SER A 122 -9.06 16.21 7.84
N LEU A 123 -10.39 16.09 7.90
CA LEU A 123 -11.22 15.73 6.76
C LEU A 123 -11.19 16.80 5.67
N GLN A 124 -11.25 18.08 6.06
CA GLN A 124 -11.13 19.19 5.11
C GLN A 124 -9.80 19.15 4.37
N LEU A 125 -8.70 18.96 5.10
CA LEU A 125 -7.35 18.87 4.53
C LEU A 125 -7.18 17.64 3.64
N LEU A 126 -7.76 16.49 4.01
CA LEU A 126 -7.78 15.29 3.17
C LEU A 126 -8.52 15.53 1.86
N ARG A 127 -9.70 16.16 1.90
CA ARG A 127 -10.46 16.48 0.70
C ARG A 127 -9.69 17.41 -0.23
N GLU A 128 -9.05 18.44 0.33
CA GLU A 128 -8.21 19.36 -0.43
C GLU A 128 -7.02 18.64 -1.07
N TYR A 129 -6.35 17.76 -0.31
CA TYR A 129 -5.31 16.88 -0.84
C TYR A 129 -5.83 16.03 -2.01
N LEU A 130 -6.98 15.37 -1.87
CA LEU A 130 -7.52 14.49 -2.90
C LEU A 130 -7.91 15.23 -4.19
N LEU A 131 -8.46 16.43 -4.06
CA LEU A 131 -8.80 17.28 -5.21
C LEU A 131 -7.54 17.72 -5.94
N LYS A 132 -6.53 18.25 -5.22
CA LYS A 132 -5.24 18.62 -5.82
C LYS A 132 -4.51 17.41 -6.42
N TYR A 133 -4.58 16.24 -5.78
CA TYR A 133 -3.97 15.01 -6.29
C TYR A 133 -4.58 14.63 -7.64
N ARG A 134 -5.91 14.72 -7.76
CA ARG A 134 -6.63 14.47 -9.02
C ARG A 134 -6.22 15.47 -10.10
N GLU A 135 -6.03 16.75 -9.77
CA GLU A 135 -5.61 17.77 -10.73
C GLU A 135 -4.18 17.55 -11.22
N VAL A 136 -3.25 17.19 -10.33
CA VAL A 136 -1.82 17.03 -10.64
C VAL A 136 -1.54 15.73 -11.39
N TYR A 137 -2.10 14.61 -10.94
CA TYR A 137 -1.78 13.28 -11.47
C TYR A 137 -2.88 12.67 -12.35
N GLY A 138 -4.06 13.27 -12.37
CA GLY A 138 -5.22 12.79 -13.11
C GLY A 138 -6.02 11.70 -12.38
N GLU A 139 -7.22 11.44 -12.90
CA GLU A 139 -8.16 10.49 -12.30
C GLU A 139 -7.67 9.03 -12.35
N GLY A 140 -6.93 8.65 -13.39
CA GLY A 140 -6.36 7.29 -13.52
C GLY A 140 -5.29 6.96 -12.47
N ALA A 141 -4.71 7.98 -11.82
CA ALA A 141 -3.76 7.80 -10.72
C ALA A 141 -4.46 7.53 -9.38
N MET A 142 -5.74 7.88 -9.25
CA MET A 142 -6.51 7.66 -8.04
C MET A 142 -6.61 6.17 -7.72
N LYS A 143 -6.68 5.86 -6.43
CA LYS A 143 -6.73 4.49 -5.90
C LYS A 143 -7.95 4.35 -4.99
N PRO A 144 -8.53 3.16 -4.82
CA PRO A 144 -9.63 2.96 -3.88
C PRO A 144 -9.31 3.48 -2.46
N ASN A 145 -8.06 3.35 -2.01
CA ASN A 145 -7.65 3.87 -0.69
C ASN A 145 -7.81 5.39 -0.55
N HIS A 146 -7.72 6.15 -1.65
CA HIS A 146 -7.99 7.58 -1.67
C HIS A 146 -9.47 7.90 -1.39
N HIS A 147 -10.39 7.01 -1.76
CA HIS A 147 -11.79 7.11 -1.36
C HIS A 147 -11.96 6.73 0.12
N TRP A 148 -11.36 5.62 0.54
CA TRP A 148 -11.51 5.09 1.89
C TRP A 148 -11.03 6.03 2.99
N VAL A 149 -9.95 6.79 2.76
CA VAL A 149 -9.39 7.71 3.76
C VAL A 149 -10.38 8.81 4.18
N VAL A 150 -11.38 9.12 3.34
CA VAL A 150 -12.41 10.14 3.67
C VAL A 150 -13.34 9.66 4.78
N HIS A 151 -13.48 8.34 4.97
CA HIS A 151 -14.30 7.73 6.02
C HIS A 151 -13.58 7.57 7.36
N THR A 152 -12.27 7.89 7.42
CA THR A 152 -11.48 7.74 8.65
C THR A 152 -12.04 8.52 9.86
N PRO A 153 -12.57 9.75 9.73
CA PRO A 153 -13.18 10.44 10.87
C PRO A 153 -14.37 9.69 11.48
N ASP A 154 -15.21 9.07 10.66
CA ASP A 154 -16.36 8.30 11.15
C ASP A 154 -15.90 7.00 11.79
N GLN A 155 -14.91 6.33 11.20
CA GLN A 155 -14.25 5.17 11.81
C GLN A 155 -13.63 5.51 13.18
N VAL A 156 -13.07 6.71 13.34
CA VAL A 156 -12.52 7.15 14.63
C VAL A 156 -13.63 7.36 15.66
N ARG A 157 -14.80 7.86 15.25
CA ARG A 157 -15.96 8.01 16.14
C ARG A 157 -16.51 6.65 16.59
N ASP A 158 -16.52 5.67 15.69
CA ASP A 158 -17.08 4.34 15.96
C ASP A 158 -16.13 3.43 16.76
N PHE A 159 -14.83 3.43 16.42
CA PHE A 159 -13.84 2.48 16.96
C PHE A 159 -12.81 3.10 17.89
N GLY A 160 -12.85 4.42 18.08
CA GLY A 160 -11.84 5.19 18.80
C GLY A 160 -10.65 5.59 17.93
N PRO A 161 -9.57 6.13 18.51
CA PRO A 161 -8.40 6.59 17.77
C PRO A 161 -7.83 5.54 16.81
N VAL A 162 -7.18 5.97 15.71
CA VAL A 162 -6.65 5.06 14.66
C VAL A 162 -5.82 3.90 15.22
N TYR A 163 -5.06 4.14 16.29
CA TYR A 163 -4.25 3.14 16.97
C TYR A 163 -5.03 1.96 17.54
N CYS A 164 -6.33 2.12 17.83
CA CYS A 164 -7.19 1.07 18.37
C CYS A 164 -7.53 0.00 17.34
N PHE A 165 -7.55 0.35 16.04
CA PHE A 165 -8.00 -0.56 14.98
C PHE A 165 -6.99 -0.75 13.83
N TRP A 166 -5.83 -0.07 13.86
CA TRP A 166 -4.81 -0.30 12.84
C TRP A 166 -4.17 -1.70 12.95
N LEU A 167 -3.58 -2.19 11.86
CA LEU A 167 -3.12 -3.59 11.79
C LEU A 167 -1.66 -3.82 12.17
N PHE A 168 -0.82 -2.81 12.44
CA PHE A 168 0.61 -3.11 12.64
C PHE A 168 0.88 -3.92 13.91
N LEU A 169 0.02 -3.84 14.93
CA LEU A 169 0.16 -4.70 16.10
C LEU A 169 -0.03 -6.17 15.69
N VAL A 170 -1.11 -6.48 14.96
CA VAL A 170 -1.37 -7.85 14.51
C VAL A 170 -0.35 -8.32 13.48
N GLU A 171 0.14 -7.45 12.59
CA GLU A 171 1.22 -7.78 11.65
C GLU A 171 2.53 -8.12 12.37
N ARG A 172 2.88 -7.34 13.41
CA ARG A 172 4.05 -7.63 14.24
C ARG A 172 3.89 -8.96 14.97
N LEU A 173 2.72 -9.23 15.55
CA LEU A 173 2.43 -10.51 16.19
C LEU A 173 2.50 -11.68 15.20
N ASN A 174 1.99 -11.50 13.97
CA ASN A 174 2.10 -12.50 12.91
C ASN A 174 3.56 -12.77 12.53
N LYS A 175 4.41 -11.74 12.49
CA LYS A 175 5.84 -11.93 12.28
C LYS A 175 6.46 -12.75 13.41
N THR A 176 6.22 -12.36 14.65
CA THR A 176 6.70 -13.11 15.83
C THR A 176 6.22 -14.55 15.81
N LEU A 177 4.96 -14.79 15.42
CA LEU A 177 4.41 -16.14 15.30
C LEU A 177 5.14 -16.98 14.24
N LYS A 178 5.47 -16.37 13.10
CA LYS A 178 6.22 -17.02 12.00
C LYS A 178 7.68 -17.33 12.38
N ASP A 179 8.27 -16.57 13.30
CA ASP A 179 9.65 -16.76 13.73
C ASP A 179 9.80 -17.94 14.72
N TYR A 180 8.71 -18.51 15.25
CA TYR A 180 8.77 -19.70 16.07
C TYR A 180 9.10 -20.95 15.23
N ASN A 181 10.11 -21.69 15.67
CA ASN A 181 10.38 -23.01 15.13
C ASN A 181 9.27 -23.97 15.58
N THR A 182 8.42 -24.37 14.63
CA THR A 182 7.33 -25.32 14.87
C THR A 182 7.76 -26.78 14.83
N ASN A 183 9.05 -27.08 14.60
CA ASN A 183 9.60 -28.44 14.46
C ASN A 183 8.77 -29.33 13.49
N ASN A 184 8.15 -28.73 12.47
CA ASN A 184 7.26 -29.39 11.52
C ASN A 184 5.98 -30.00 12.14
N HIS A 185 5.65 -29.65 13.38
CA HIS A 185 4.35 -29.97 13.97
C HIS A 185 3.26 -29.19 13.24
N SER A 186 2.28 -29.92 12.72
CA SER A 186 1.17 -29.41 11.91
C SER A 186 -0.11 -30.16 12.29
N GLY A 187 -1.25 -29.78 11.71
CA GLY A 187 -2.52 -30.50 11.95
C GLY A 187 -3.20 -30.20 13.28
N GLY A 188 -3.05 -28.99 13.84
CA GLY A 188 -3.76 -28.55 15.04
C GLY A 188 -2.99 -28.68 16.35
N GLU A 189 -1.84 -29.37 16.36
CA GLU A 189 -1.06 -29.61 17.58
C GLU A 189 -0.50 -28.31 18.20
N LEU A 190 -0.10 -27.38 17.34
CA LEU A 190 0.47 -26.10 17.75
C LEU A 190 -0.63 -25.20 18.34
N GLU A 191 -1.80 -25.20 17.73
CA GLU A 191 -3.00 -24.48 18.14
C GLU A 191 -3.50 -24.99 19.50
N ILE A 192 -3.54 -26.32 19.69
CA ILE A 192 -3.90 -26.95 20.98
C ILE A 192 -2.89 -26.55 22.06
N THR A 193 -1.59 -26.59 21.76
CA THR A 193 -0.53 -26.22 22.72
C THR A 193 -0.62 -24.75 23.09
N LEU A 194 -0.81 -23.86 22.11
CA LEU A 194 -1.00 -22.43 22.33
C LEU A 194 -2.23 -22.17 23.21
N MET A 195 -3.36 -22.82 22.91
CA MET A 195 -4.61 -22.65 23.66
C MET A 195 -4.49 -23.16 25.11
N ARG A 196 -3.87 -24.32 25.33
CA ARG A 196 -3.59 -24.84 26.67
C ARG A 196 -2.68 -23.90 27.47
N THR A 197 -1.64 -23.37 26.83
CA THR A 197 -0.70 -22.44 27.46
C THR A 197 -1.41 -21.15 27.84
N PHE A 198 -2.21 -20.59 26.93
CA PHE A 198 -3.03 -19.41 27.19
C PHE A 198 -3.97 -19.59 28.39
N TYR A 199 -4.74 -20.68 28.44
CA TYR A 199 -5.63 -20.96 29.57
C TYR A 199 -4.88 -21.09 30.90
N ARG A 200 -3.70 -21.72 30.88
CA ARG A 200 -2.86 -21.85 32.08
C ARG A 200 -2.37 -20.47 32.55
N GLU A 201 -1.91 -19.62 31.64
CA GLU A 201 -1.46 -18.26 31.98
C GLU A 201 -2.60 -17.40 32.52
N VAL A 202 -3.78 -17.42 31.88
CA VAL A 202 -4.97 -16.71 32.38
C VAL A 202 -5.31 -17.16 33.80
N ARG A 203 -5.37 -18.48 34.04
CA ARG A 203 -5.67 -19.03 35.37
C ARG A 203 -4.65 -18.59 36.42
N ILE A 204 -3.36 -18.61 36.10
CA ILE A 204 -2.30 -18.17 37.02
C ILE A 204 -2.46 -16.68 37.32
N ARG A 205 -2.69 -15.86 36.30
CA ARG A 205 -2.89 -14.41 36.46
C ARG A 205 -4.11 -14.10 37.32
N ASP A 206 -5.20 -14.82 37.15
CA ASP A 206 -6.42 -14.66 37.95
C ASP A 206 -6.16 -15.03 39.42
N MET A 207 -5.47 -16.14 39.69
CA MET A 207 -5.10 -16.51 41.06
C MET A 207 -4.21 -15.45 41.72
N VAL A 208 -3.21 -14.92 41.00
CA VAL A 208 -2.33 -13.86 41.52
C VAL A 208 -3.12 -12.57 41.77
N SER A 209 -4.00 -12.19 40.85
CA SER A 209 -4.87 -11.02 40.99
C SER A 209 -5.76 -11.13 42.22
N LEU A 210 -6.42 -12.29 42.42
CA LEU A 210 -7.27 -12.57 43.59
C LEU A 210 -6.48 -12.53 44.89
N TYR A 211 -5.26 -13.07 44.91
CA TYR A 211 -4.40 -13.02 46.10
C TYR A 211 -4.02 -11.58 46.47
N ILE A 212 -3.60 -10.77 45.50
CA ILE A 212 -3.21 -9.38 45.72
C ILE A 212 -4.41 -8.52 46.17
N SER A 213 -5.58 -8.70 45.54
CA SER A 213 -6.79 -7.95 45.90
C SER A 213 -7.43 -8.44 47.20
N GLY A 214 -7.34 -9.74 47.51
CA GLY A 214 -7.76 -10.31 48.80
C GLY A 214 -6.85 -9.90 49.98
N ALA A 215 -5.57 -9.64 49.74
CA ALA A 215 -4.63 -9.17 50.77
C ALA A 215 -4.93 -7.74 51.26
N SER A 216 -5.66 -6.93 50.48
CA SER A 216 -6.01 -5.54 50.86
C SER A 216 -7.25 -5.45 51.77
N CYS A 217 -8.05 -6.52 51.88
CA CYS A 217 -9.28 -6.54 52.68
C CYS A 217 -9.06 -7.05 54.13
N ASN A 218 -7.93 -7.71 54.41
CA ASN A 218 -7.71 -8.41 55.70
C ASN A 218 -6.94 -7.60 56.77
N ILE A 219 -6.70 -6.29 56.58
CA ILE A 219 -6.03 -5.46 57.61
C ILE A 219 -7.04 -4.71 58.51
N ALA A 220 -8.34 -4.70 58.20
CA ALA A 220 -9.33 -3.88 58.93
C ALA A 220 -10.17 -4.60 60.00
N HIS A 221 -9.86 -5.85 60.36
CA HIS A 221 -10.58 -6.57 61.41
C HIS A 221 -9.61 -7.28 62.38
N ASN A 222 -8.95 -6.49 63.22
CA ASN A 222 -8.41 -6.91 64.52
C ASN A 222 -7.94 -5.67 65.30
N LEU A 223 -8.89 -4.86 65.78
CA LEU A 223 -8.77 -3.97 66.94
C LEU A 223 -10.15 -3.84 67.58
#